data_AF-A0A1P8U5K9-F1
#
_entry.id   AF-A0A1P8U5K9-F1
#
_cell.length_a   1.000
_cell.length_b   1.000
_cell.length_c   1.000
_cell.angle_alpha   90.00
_cell.angle_beta   90.00
_cell.angle_gamma   90.00
#
_symmetry.space_group_name_H-M   'P 1'
#
loop_
_entity.id
_entity.type
_entity.pdbx_description
1 polymer ?
#
loop_
_entity_poly.entity_id
_entity_poly.type
_entity_poly.pdbx_seq_one_letter_code
_entity_poly.pdbx_strand_id
1 'polypeptide(L)' 'MGESAEGVVQTGPAPLFYSEEETAALLGIHRTTLRALAVSGQAPVEPIRLTPHKRVYRRIDVERLAGVVE' A
#
# COMPACT_ATOMS: atom_id res chain seq x y z
N MET A 1 21.25 12.94 -3.06
CA MET A 1 20.81 12.48 -1.73
C MET A 1 19.49 13.18 -1.46
N GLY A 2 18.36 12.46 -1.57
CA GLY A 2 17.02 13.05 -1.44
C GLY A 2 16.18 12.86 -2.70
N GLU A 3 15.89 11.61 -3.06
CA GLU A 3 14.68 11.34 -3.84
C GLU A 3 13.52 11.45 -2.86
N SER A 4 13.10 12.69 -2.67
CA SER A 4 11.87 13.05 -1.98
C SER A 4 10.76 12.24 -2.61
N ALA A 5 10.07 11.45 -1.78
CA ALA A 5 8.85 10.77 -2.17
C ALA A 5 7.87 11.82 -2.69
N GLU A 6 7.81 11.97 -4.01
CA GLU A 6 6.83 12.78 -4.69
C GLU A 6 5.48 12.14 -4.38
N GLY A 7 4.81 12.71 -3.39
CA GLY A 7 3.39 12.53 -3.17
C GLY A 7 2.69 12.97 -4.44
N VAL A 8 2.46 12.01 -5.33
CA VAL A 8 1.59 12.20 -6.49
C VAL A 8 0.18 12.26 -5.94
N VAL A 9 -0.21 13.44 -5.46
CA VAL A 9 -1.62 13.78 -5.23
C VAL A 9 -2.28 13.86 -6.60
N GLN A 10 -2.68 12.70 -7.11
CA GLN A 10 -3.45 12.60 -8.35
C GLN A 10 -4.85 13.19 -8.07
N THR A 11 -5.06 14.44 -8.47
CA THR A 11 -6.39 15.01 -8.73
C THR A 11 -6.95 14.41 -10.01
N GLY A 12 -7.21 13.10 -9.97
CA GLY A 12 -7.92 12.30 -10.95
C GLY A 12 -8.91 11.39 -10.22
N PRO A 13 -9.74 10.59 -10.92
CA PRO A 13 -10.59 9.60 -10.27
C PRO A 13 -9.75 8.80 -9.28
N ALA A 14 -10.21 8.75 -8.03
CA ALA A 14 -9.36 8.37 -6.91
C ALA A 14 -8.66 7.02 -7.17
N PRO A 15 -7.34 6.93 -6.93
CA PRO A 15 -6.54 5.80 -7.40
C PRO A 15 -7.09 4.48 -6.87
N LEU A 16 -7.25 3.50 -7.76
CA LEU A 16 -7.78 2.16 -7.43
C LEU A 16 -6.79 1.32 -6.60
N PHE A 17 -5.53 1.76 -6.51
CA PHE A 17 -4.45 1.05 -5.86
C PHE A 17 -3.63 2.00 -5.00
N TYR A 18 -3.20 1.52 -3.84
CA TYR A 18 -2.23 2.17 -2.97
C TYR A 18 -0.85 1.55 -3.14
N SER A 19 0.17 2.38 -3.00
CA SER A 19 1.57 1.94 -2.90
C SER A 19 1.83 1.28 -1.54
N GLU A 20 2.92 0.52 -1.43
CA GLU A 20 3.33 -0.11 -0.17
C GLU A 20 3.47 0.89 0.99
N GLU A 21 3.94 2.11 0.71
CA GLU A 21 4.07 3.18 1.70
C GLU A 21 2.71 3.75 2.13
N GLU A 22 1.79 3.95 1.19
CA GLU A 22 0.44 4.45 1.48
C GLU A 22 -0.36 3.43 2.28
N THR A 23 -0.31 2.15 1.89
CA THR A 23 -0.93 1.06 2.63
C THR A 23 -0.36 0.95 4.05
N ALA A 24 0.96 1.05 4.20
CA ALA A 24 1.60 1.02 5.50
C ALA A 24 1.13 2.19 6.38
N ALA A 25 1.05 3.40 5.82
CA ALA A 25 0.54 4.58 6.51
C ALA A 25 -0.94 4.43 6.92
N LEU A 26 -1.79 3.92 6.02
CA LEU A 26 -3.22 3.71 6.29
C LEU A 26 -3.46 2.63 7.35
N LEU A 27 -2.66 1.57 7.34
CA LEU A 27 -2.75 0.49 8.33
C LEU A 27 -2.03 0.83 9.65
N GLY A 28 -1.33 1.96 9.73
CA GLY A 28 -0.56 2.35 10.91
C GLY A 28 0.63 1.44 11.21
N ILE A 29 1.17 0.73 10.21
CA ILE A 29 2.32 -0.17 10.35
C ILE A 29 3.51 0.34 9.55
N HIS A 30 4.72 -0.07 9.91
CA HIS A 30 5.91 0.33 9.16
C HIS A 30 5.98 -0.40 7.80
N ARG A 31 6.44 0.28 6.75
CA ARG A 31 6.60 -0.29 5.39
C ARG A 31 7.40 -1.60 5.40
N THR A 32 8.47 -1.68 6.18
CA THR A 32 9.29 -2.89 6.28
C THR A 32 8.52 -4.07 6.88
N THR A 33 7.63 -3.81 7.84
CA THR A 33 6.73 -4.80 8.42
C THR A 33 5.74 -5.31 7.37
N LEU A 34 5.09 -4.39 6.65
CA LEU A 34 4.18 -4.76 5.56
C LEU A 34 4.89 -5.59 4.48
N ARG A 35 6.10 -5.18 4.09
CA ARG A 35 6.95 -5.92 3.15
C ARG A 35 7.27 -7.32 3.66
N ALA A 36 7.68 -7.47 4.92
CA ALA A 36 7.99 -8.77 5.52
C ALA A 36 6.77 -9.70 5.51
N LEU A 37 5.60 -9.20 5.92
CA LEU A 37 4.34 -9.95 5.89
C LEU A 37 3.97 -10.37 4.46
N ALA A 38 4.15 -9.48 3.49
CA ALA A 38 3.89 -9.74 2.08
C ALA A 38 4.88 -10.72 1.44
N VAL A 39 6.09 -10.87 1.98
CA VAL A 39 7.05 -11.89 1.56
C VAL A 39 6.69 -13.24 2.16
N SER A 40 6.31 -13.26 3.45
CA SER A 40 5.89 -14.47 4.17
C SER A 40 4.49 -14.99 3.78
N GLY A 41 3.76 -14.27 2.94
CA GLY A 41 2.39 -14.63 2.55
C GLY A 41 1.35 -14.43 3.65
N GLN A 42 1.70 -13.69 4.72
CA GLN A 42 0.82 -13.34 5.84
C GLN A 42 0.38 -11.87 5.77
N ALA A 43 0.50 -11.23 4.61
CA ALA A 43 0.01 -9.87 4.46
C ALA A 43 -1.51 -9.86 4.66
N PRO A 44 -2.03 -8.91 5.45
CA PRO A 44 -3.46 -8.83 5.73
C PRO A 44 -4.26 -8.38 4.50
N VAL A 45 -3.58 -7.83 3.49
CA VAL A 45 -4.10 -7.51 2.16
C VAL A 45 -3.23 -8.15 1.09
N GLU A 46 -3.88 -8.70 0.06
CA GLU A 46 -3.20 -9.43 -1.01
C GLU A 46 -2.39 -8.45 -1.88
N PRO A 47 -1.05 -8.56 -1.90
CA PRO A 47 -0.19 -7.63 -2.64
C PRO A 47 -0.15 -8.00 -4.12
N ILE A 48 -0.49 -7.05 -4.99
CA ILE A 48 -0.30 -7.18 -6.44
C ILE A 48 1.16 -6.84 -6.75
N ARG A 49 1.94 -7.86 -7.09
CA ARG A 49 3.34 -7.71 -7.49
C ARG A 49 3.40 -7.24 -8.94
N LEU A 50 3.80 -5.99 -9.16
CA LEU A 50 4.04 -5.46 -10.50
C LEU A 50 5.45 -5.82 -10.98
N THR A 51 6.43 -5.79 -10.06
CA THR A 51 7.82 -6.17 -10.31
C THR A 51 8.38 -6.85 -9.05
N PRO A 52 9.62 -7.40 -9.08
CA PRO A 52 10.24 -7.99 -7.88
C PRO A 52 10.32 -7.04 -6.68
N HIS A 53 10.43 -5.73 -6.95
CA HIS A 53 10.60 -4.69 -5.93
C HIS A 53 9.39 -3.78 -5.75
N LYS A 54 8.40 -3.83 -6.67
CA LYS A 54 7.22 -2.97 -6.67
C LYS A 54 5.96 -3.78 -6.41
N ARG A 55 5.24 -3.40 -5.36
CA ARG A 55 3.98 -4.00 -4.93
C ARG A 55 2.96 -2.89 -4.75
N VAL A 56 1.75 -3.16 -5.19
CA VAL A 56 0.59 -2.29 -4.99
C VAL A 56 -0.51 -3.08 -4.33
N TYR A 57 -1.39 -2.38 -3.62
CA TYR A 57 -2.48 -2.97 -2.86
C TYR A 57 -3.79 -2.38 -3.37
N ARG A 58 -4.83 -3.19 -3.49
CA ARG A 58 -6.13 -2.68 -3.92
C ARG A 58 -6.68 -1.75 -2.85
N ARG A 59 -7.11 -0.55 -3.27
CA ARG A 59 -7.62 0.47 -2.38
C ARG A 59 -8.77 -0.06 -1.52
N ILE A 60 -9.73 -0.76 -2.11
CA ILE A 60 -10.90 -1.28 -1.40
C ILE A 60 -10.55 -2.29 -0.29
N ASP A 61 -9.55 -3.14 -0.50
CA ASP A 61 -9.12 -4.10 0.52
C ASP A 61 -8.39 -3.40 1.66
N VAL A 62 -7.57 -2.40 1.35
CA VAL A 62 -6.85 -1.60 2.35
C VAL A 62 -7.83 -0.75 3.16
N GLU A 63 -8.80 -0.08 2.51
CA GLU A 63 -9.79 0.74 3.20
C GLU A 63 -10.72 -0.12 4.06
N ARG A 64 -11.13 -1.31 3.60
CA ARG A 64 -11.88 -2.26 4.43
C ARG A 64 -11.08 -2.73 5.64
N LEU A 65 -9.81 -3.07 5.44
CA LEU A 65 -8.94 -3.53 6.52
C LEU A 65 -8.63 -2.41 7.52
N ALA A 66 -8.47 -1.18 7.04
CA ALA A 66 -8.26 0.00 7.86
C ALA A 66 -9.56 0.51 8.52
N GLY A 67 -10.73 -0.06 8.19
CA GLY A 67 -12.03 0.38 8.71
C GLY A 67 -12.47 1.77 8.21
N VAL A 68 -11.97 2.19 7.04
CA VAL A 68 -12.25 3.52 6.45
C VAL A 68 -13.53 3.52 5.62
N VAL A 69 -13.95 2.36 5.12
CA VAL A 69 -15.21 2.18 4.37
C VAL A 69 -16.03 1.05 5.03
N GLU A 70 -17.20 1.41 5.56
CA GLU A 70 -18.26 0.47 5.98
C GLU A 70 -19.21 0.15 4.82
#